data_AF-A0A438CAV2-F1
#
_entry.id   AF-A0A438CAV2-F1
#
_cell.length_a   1.000
_cell.length_b   1.000
_cell.length_c   1.000
_cell.angle_alpha   90.00
_cell.angle_beta   90.00
_cell.angle_gamma   90.00
#
_symmetry.space_group_name_H-M   'P 1'
#
loop_
_entity.id
_entity.type
_entity.pdbx_description
1 polymer ?
#
loop_
_entity_poly.entity_id
_entity_poly.type
_entity_poly.pdbx_seq_one_letter_code
_entity_poly.pdbx_strand_id
1 'polypeptide(L)'
;MSRITTPSWNGQQYFITFIDDYSCYGYLYLIHEKFQSLDVLKNFKAEVENQPSKKIKVVKSDCGGTPSQNGAVERRNRTLKDMVRSMISHSTILESFWGEAIKTTVYILNRVPSKTVAKTPYELWTSKKPSIRHLHVWGCPAEARPYKPNEKKLDSRTVSCYFVGYYERSRGFKFYDPSTRSFFETGNAKFIEDVELSEREPLRKVSVQPIIEIEDTPEIPLTVMEPVQVHEEVTQKPQELQV
;
A
#
# COMPACT_ATOMS: atom_id res chain seq x y z
N MET A 1 5.11 -1.64 -10.61
CA MET A 1 3.97 -0.77 -10.19
C MET A 1 2.67 -1.38 -10.71
N SER A 2 1.52 -1.21 -10.03
CA SER A 2 0.23 -1.79 -10.46
C SER A 2 -0.91 -0.78 -10.48
N ARG A 3 -1.79 -0.86 -11.49
CA ARG A 3 -3.04 -0.08 -11.61
C ARG A 3 -4.24 -0.90 -11.14
N ILE A 4 -5.23 -0.23 -10.55
CA ILE A 4 -6.57 -0.74 -10.27
C ILE A 4 -7.56 0.19 -10.96
N THR A 5 -8.51 -0.38 -11.71
CA THR A 5 -9.45 0.37 -12.55
C THR A 5 -10.39 1.25 -11.72
N THR A 6 -10.86 0.73 -10.58
CA THR A 6 -11.71 1.49 -9.65
C THR A 6 -10.82 2.41 -8.81
N PRO A 7 -11.06 3.73 -8.77
CA PRO A 7 -10.35 4.61 -7.87
C PRO A 7 -10.63 4.25 -6.40
N SER A 8 -9.64 4.44 -5.54
CA SER A 8 -9.81 4.27 -4.10
C SER A 8 -10.74 5.36 -3.55
N TRP A 9 -11.15 5.23 -2.28
CA TRP A 9 -11.93 6.24 -1.57
C TRP A 9 -11.29 7.63 -1.63
N ASN A 10 -9.96 7.69 -1.61
CA ASN A 10 -9.19 8.93 -1.71
C ASN A 10 -8.77 9.27 -3.16
N GLY A 11 -9.28 8.57 -4.17
CA GLY A 11 -8.99 8.83 -5.58
C GLY A 11 -7.66 8.27 -6.10
N GLN A 12 -6.97 7.40 -5.35
CA GLN A 12 -5.76 6.73 -5.84
C GLN A 12 -6.14 5.63 -6.82
N GLN A 13 -5.37 5.44 -7.89
CA GLN A 13 -5.62 4.39 -8.89
C GLN A 13 -4.47 3.39 -9.01
N TYR A 14 -3.36 3.68 -8.35
CA TYR A 14 -2.15 2.90 -8.46
C TYR A 14 -1.56 2.60 -7.10
N PHE A 15 -0.78 1.54 -7.05
CA PHE A 15 0.07 1.25 -5.91
C PHE A 15 1.46 0.78 -6.35
N ILE A 16 2.44 1.10 -5.50
CA ILE A 16 3.82 0.66 -5.62
C ILE A 16 4.14 -0.18 -4.40
N THR A 17 4.75 -1.34 -4.64
CA THR A 17 5.27 -2.22 -3.62
C THR A 17 6.78 -2.24 -3.68
N PHE A 18 7.45 -2.02 -2.56
CA PHE A 18 8.88 -2.32 -2.42
C PHE A 18 9.02 -3.55 -1.54
N ILE A 19 9.89 -4.47 -1.94
CA ILE A 19 10.12 -5.72 -1.22
C ILE A 19 11.60 -5.79 -0.93
N ASP A 20 11.94 -6.04 0.33
CA ASP A 20 13.31 -6.33 0.70
C ASP A 20 13.68 -7.78 0.36
N ASP A 21 14.72 -7.98 -0.43
CA ASP A 21 15.16 -9.30 -0.91
C ASP A 21 15.56 -10.25 0.25
N TYR A 22 16.06 -9.70 1.36
CA TYR A 22 16.53 -10.49 2.51
C TYR A 22 15.38 -10.93 3.44
N SER A 23 14.57 -9.98 3.89
CA SER A 23 13.50 -10.22 4.86
C SER A 23 12.15 -10.56 4.21
N CYS A 24 12.00 -10.35 2.90
CA CYS A 24 10.72 -10.35 2.21
C CYS A 24 9.71 -9.32 2.78
N TYR A 25 10.18 -8.31 3.51
CA TYR A 25 9.33 -7.28 4.09
C TYR A 25 8.80 -6.36 2.99
N GLY A 26 7.47 -6.22 2.92
CA GLY A 26 6.78 -5.42 1.91
C GLY A 26 6.41 -4.04 2.43
N TYR A 27 6.81 -3.01 1.70
CA TYR A 27 6.30 -1.65 1.80
C TYR A 27 5.27 -1.39 0.71
N LEU A 28 4.28 -0.54 1.00
CA LEU A 28 3.20 -0.20 0.10
C LEU A 28 2.97 1.30 0.09
N TYR A 29 2.90 1.88 -1.10
CA TYR A 29 2.53 3.28 -1.30
C TYR A 29 1.39 3.34 -2.32
N LEU A 30 0.35 4.13 -2.01
CA LEU A 30 -0.75 4.41 -2.91
C LEU A 30 -0.50 5.73 -3.62
N ILE A 31 -0.71 5.78 -4.94
CA ILE A 31 -0.48 6.98 -5.76
C ILE A 31 -1.66 7.21 -6.72
N HIS A 32 -1.82 8.47 -7.13
CA HIS A 32 -2.83 8.88 -8.09
C HIS A 32 -2.37 8.64 -9.52
N GLU A 33 -1.09 8.94 -9.81
CA GLU A 33 -0.55 8.93 -11.15
C GLU A 33 0.86 8.33 -11.22
N LYS A 34 1.25 7.84 -12.40
CA LYS A 34 2.54 7.14 -12.60
C LYS A 34 3.76 8.01 -12.32
N PHE A 35 3.69 9.31 -12.63
CA PHE A 35 4.85 10.21 -12.48
C PHE A 35 5.26 10.39 -11.01
N GLN A 36 4.35 10.16 -10.05
CA GLN A 36 4.63 10.23 -8.61
C GLN A 36 5.56 9.11 -8.11
N SER A 37 5.83 8.11 -8.94
CA SER A 37 6.66 6.95 -8.58
C SER A 37 8.09 7.32 -8.16
N LEU A 38 8.70 8.33 -8.80
CA LEU A 38 10.05 8.78 -8.46
C LEU A 38 10.09 9.46 -7.09
N ASP A 39 9.08 10.26 -6.76
CA ASP A 39 9.01 10.93 -5.46
C ASP A 39 8.70 9.94 -4.34
N VAL A 40 7.85 8.95 -4.60
CA VAL A 40 7.63 7.82 -3.69
C VAL A 40 8.91 7.04 -3.44
N LEU A 41 9.74 6.80 -4.47
CA LEU A 41 11.02 6.14 -4.29
C LEU A 41 11.97 6.94 -3.39
N LYS A 42 12.02 8.28 -3.55
CA LYS A 42 12.81 9.16 -2.66
C LYS A 42 12.31 9.08 -1.22
N ASN A 43 10.99 9.13 -1.02
CA ASN A 43 10.37 9.02 0.31
C ASN A 43 10.66 7.66 0.95
N PHE A 44 10.52 6.58 0.19
CA PHE A 44 10.85 5.22 0.63
C PHE A 44 12.32 5.12 1.07
N LYS A 45 13.24 5.64 0.26
CA LYS A 45 14.66 5.67 0.61
C LYS A 45 14.90 6.40 1.93
N ALA A 46 14.33 7.59 2.09
CA ALA A 46 14.46 8.36 3.32
C ALA A 46 13.89 7.62 4.54
N GLU A 47 12.72 6.98 4.39
CA GLU A 47 12.08 6.21 5.46
C GLU A 47 12.89 4.98 5.89
N VAL A 48 13.48 4.25 4.94
CA VAL A 48 14.31 3.08 5.22
C VAL A 48 15.66 3.47 5.82
N GLU A 49 16.32 4.49 5.26
CA GLU A 49 17.64 4.94 5.73
C GLU A 49 17.58 5.68 7.08
N ASN A 50 16.42 6.18 7.49
CA ASN A 50 16.20 6.70 8.84
C ASN A 50 16.22 5.61 9.92
N GLN A 51 16.10 4.33 9.56
CA GLN A 51 16.15 3.23 10.52
C GLN A 51 17.60 2.83 10.81
N PRO A 52 17.96 2.53 12.08
CA PRO A 52 19.33 2.20 12.44
C PRO A 52 19.82 0.96 11.70
N SER A 53 21.03 1.05 11.16
CA SER A 53 21.72 -0.06 10.47
C SER A 53 21.02 -0.59 9.22
N LYS A 54 20.12 0.18 8.59
CA LYS A 54 19.49 -0.14 7.29
C LYS A 54 19.99 0.83 6.23
N LYS A 55 20.57 0.33 5.14
CA LYS A 55 20.96 1.11 3.98
C LYS A 55 20.61 0.37 2.71
N ILE A 56 19.98 1.07 1.77
CA ILE A 56 19.63 0.48 0.47
C ILE A 56 20.92 0.32 -0.33
N LYS A 57 21.24 -0.92 -0.71
CA LYS A 57 22.43 -1.22 -1.52
C LYS A 57 22.15 -1.10 -3.01
N VAL A 58 21.05 -1.70 -3.45
CA VAL A 58 20.65 -1.79 -4.86
C VAL A 58 19.13 -1.73 -4.91
N VAL A 59 18.60 -0.97 -5.87
CA VAL A 59 17.18 -0.98 -6.24
C VAL A 59 17.08 -1.68 -7.59
N LYS A 60 16.22 -2.70 -7.69
CA LYS A 60 15.92 -3.40 -8.94
C LYS A 60 14.51 -3.00 -9.39
N SER A 61 14.39 -2.51 -10.61
CA SER A 61 13.11 -2.19 -11.26
C SER A 61 13.17 -2.63 -12.71
N ASP A 62 12.02 -3.03 -13.29
CA ASP A 62 11.90 -3.23 -14.73
C ASP A 62 11.81 -1.89 -15.45
N CYS A 63 12.92 -1.44 -16.02
CA CYS A 63 12.84 -0.59 -17.20
C CYS A 63 12.60 -1.45 -18.44
N GLY A 64 11.45 -2.15 -18.50
CA GLY A 64 10.88 -2.76 -19.71
C GLY A 64 11.72 -3.76 -20.50
N GLY A 65 12.26 -4.85 -19.90
CA GLY A 65 12.98 -5.81 -20.75
C GLY A 65 13.38 -7.20 -20.25
N THR A 66 13.27 -7.56 -18.96
CA THR A 66 13.60 -8.94 -18.53
C THR A 66 12.60 -9.51 -17.53
N PRO A 67 11.59 -10.27 -17.99
CA PRO A 67 10.57 -10.90 -17.14
C PRO A 67 11.15 -11.84 -16.07
N SER A 68 12.31 -12.44 -16.34
CA SER A 68 12.92 -13.48 -15.48
C SER A 68 13.34 -12.98 -14.10
N GLN A 69 13.68 -11.69 -13.96
CA GLN A 69 14.13 -11.12 -12.68
C GLN A 69 12.97 -10.58 -11.82
N ASN A 70 11.81 -10.28 -12.43
CA ASN A 70 10.69 -9.63 -11.74
C ASN A 70 9.55 -10.57 -11.32
N GLY A 71 9.63 -11.85 -11.69
CA GLY A 71 8.60 -12.83 -11.34
C GLY A 71 8.32 -12.95 -9.85
N ALA A 72 9.26 -12.57 -8.96
CA ALA A 72 9.01 -12.51 -7.51
C ALA A 72 8.06 -11.35 -7.13
N VAL A 73 8.32 -10.14 -7.63
CA VAL A 73 7.49 -8.95 -7.38
C VAL A 73 6.11 -9.09 -8.02
N GLU A 74 6.06 -9.63 -9.24
CA GLU A 74 4.78 -9.89 -9.94
C GLU A 74 3.91 -10.90 -9.19
N ARG A 75 4.50 -12.01 -8.72
CA ARG A 75 3.80 -13.00 -7.88
C ARG A 75 3.25 -12.35 -6.61
N ARG A 76 4.05 -11.51 -5.94
CA ARG A 76 3.60 -10.79 -4.75
C ARG A 76 2.43 -9.86 -5.06
N ASN A 77 2.52 -9.08 -6.14
CA ASN A 77 1.45 -8.18 -6.57
C ASN A 77 0.17 -8.91 -6.92
N ARG A 78 0.27 -10.10 -7.53
CA ARG A 78 -0.89 -10.96 -7.77
C ARG A 78 -1.52 -11.42 -6.46
N THR A 79 -0.74 -11.94 -5.51
CA THR A 79 -1.25 -12.32 -4.18
C THR A 79 -1.94 -11.14 -3.48
N LEU A 80 -1.38 -9.94 -3.55
CA LEU A 80 -2.00 -8.75 -2.96
C LEU A 80 -3.38 -8.46 -3.57
N LYS A 81 -3.47 -8.48 -4.90
CA LYS A 81 -4.74 -8.25 -5.60
C LYS A 81 -5.78 -9.33 -5.28
N ASP A 82 -5.37 -10.59 -5.20
CA ASP A 82 -6.27 -11.71 -4.92
C ASP A 82 -6.81 -11.66 -3.48
N MET A 83 -5.96 -11.34 -2.51
CA MET A 83 -6.39 -11.13 -1.12
C MET A 83 -7.35 -9.93 -1.00
N VAL A 84 -7.06 -8.82 -1.68
CA VAL A 84 -7.95 -7.65 -1.70
C VAL A 84 -9.31 -7.99 -2.30
N ARG A 85 -9.34 -8.70 -3.42
CA ARG A 85 -10.59 -9.18 -4.04
C ARG A 85 -11.38 -10.04 -3.05
N SER A 86 -10.72 -10.99 -2.40
CA SER A 86 -11.35 -11.86 -1.41
C SER A 86 -11.92 -11.08 -0.22
N MET A 87 -11.16 -10.13 0.34
CA MET A 87 -11.61 -9.27 1.45
C MET A 87 -12.84 -8.44 1.08
N ILE A 88 -12.84 -7.82 -0.11
CA ILE A 88 -13.97 -7.02 -0.59
C ILE A 88 -15.19 -7.88 -0.89
N SER A 89 -15.02 -9.04 -1.54
CA SER A 89 -16.14 -9.96 -1.82
C SER A 89 -16.75 -10.55 -0.55
N HIS A 90 -15.96 -10.68 0.53
CA HIS A 90 -16.46 -11.15 1.81
C HIS A 90 -17.24 -10.05 2.56
N SER A 91 -16.89 -8.78 2.40
CA SER A 91 -17.55 -7.69 3.13
C SER A 91 -18.74 -7.08 2.36
N THR A 92 -19.52 -6.27 3.06
CA THR A 92 -20.58 -5.44 2.47
C THR A 92 -20.08 -4.04 2.06
N ILE A 93 -18.76 -3.83 2.10
CA ILE A 93 -18.13 -2.52 1.92
C ILE A 93 -17.88 -2.25 0.42
N LEU A 94 -17.88 -0.97 0.04
CA LEU A 94 -17.64 -0.55 -1.35
C LEU A 94 -16.24 -0.93 -1.86
N GLU A 95 -16.15 -1.23 -3.16
CA GLU A 95 -14.89 -1.55 -3.84
C GLU A 95 -13.85 -0.42 -3.76
N SER A 96 -14.28 0.84 -3.60
CA SER A 96 -13.39 1.99 -3.41
C SER A 96 -12.51 1.87 -2.16
N PHE A 97 -12.83 0.97 -1.22
CA PHE A 97 -12.03 0.73 -0.02
C PHE A 97 -10.83 -0.17 -0.27
N TRP A 98 -10.58 -0.58 -1.52
CA TRP A 98 -9.44 -1.41 -1.89
C TRP A 98 -8.11 -0.86 -1.36
N GLY A 99 -7.96 0.46 -1.27
CA GLY A 99 -6.75 1.12 -0.75
C GLY A 99 -6.45 0.75 0.71
N GLU A 100 -7.49 0.63 1.53
CA GLU A 100 -7.37 0.23 2.94
C GLU A 100 -7.28 -1.31 3.08
N ALA A 101 -7.96 -2.05 2.20
CA ALA A 101 -7.83 -3.50 2.11
C ALA A 101 -6.41 -3.94 1.74
N ILE A 102 -5.75 -3.25 0.78
CA ILE A 102 -4.39 -3.61 0.36
C ILE A 102 -3.35 -3.29 1.45
N LYS A 103 -3.52 -2.18 2.19
CA LYS A 103 -2.70 -1.88 3.37
C LYS A 103 -2.83 -2.97 4.42
N THR A 104 -4.05 -3.42 4.69
CA THR A 104 -4.35 -4.54 5.60
C THR A 104 -3.71 -5.85 5.12
N THR A 105 -3.79 -6.11 3.82
CA THR A 105 -3.17 -7.30 3.21
C THR A 105 -1.66 -7.31 3.42
N VAL A 106 -0.98 -6.19 3.14
CA VAL A 106 0.48 -6.06 3.36
C VAL A 106 0.82 -6.20 4.84
N TYR A 107 0.02 -5.60 5.72
CA TYR A 107 0.18 -5.70 7.16
C TYR A 107 0.14 -7.16 7.66
N ILE A 108 -0.80 -7.96 7.14
CA ILE A 108 -0.94 -9.40 7.45
C ILE A 108 0.25 -10.17 6.88
N LEU A 109 0.57 -9.98 5.59
CA LEU A 109 1.63 -10.73 4.93
C LEU A 109 3.04 -10.44 5.49
N ASN A 110 3.25 -9.30 6.13
CA ASN A 110 4.50 -9.02 6.84
C ASN A 110 4.57 -9.78 8.18
N ARG A 111 3.45 -10.18 8.79
CA ARG A 111 3.39 -10.84 10.11
C ARG A 111 3.16 -12.35 10.05
N VAL A 112 2.81 -12.89 8.88
CA VAL A 112 2.61 -14.32 8.66
C VAL A 112 3.90 -14.92 8.07
N PRO A 113 4.34 -16.11 8.53
CA PRO A 113 5.50 -16.78 7.96
C PRO A 113 5.24 -17.15 6.49
N SER A 114 6.28 -17.15 5.67
CA SER A 114 6.19 -17.52 4.26
C SER A 114 7.23 -18.58 3.92
N LYS A 115 7.00 -19.38 2.87
CA LYS A 115 7.95 -20.43 2.46
C LYS A 115 9.33 -19.89 2.06
N THR A 116 9.41 -18.60 1.70
CA THR A 116 10.65 -17.96 1.23
C THR A 116 11.63 -17.67 2.36
N VAL A 117 11.14 -17.47 3.59
CA VAL A 117 11.95 -17.05 4.73
C VAL A 117 11.63 -17.87 5.98
N ALA A 118 12.65 -18.25 6.75
CA ALA A 118 12.49 -19.10 7.94
C ALA A 118 11.69 -18.44 9.08
N LYS A 119 11.63 -17.10 9.11
CA LYS A 119 10.94 -16.28 10.09
C LYS A 119 9.93 -15.36 9.41
N THR A 120 9.05 -14.72 10.18
CA THR A 120 8.15 -13.72 9.60
C THR A 120 8.93 -12.53 9.04
N PRO A 121 8.50 -11.92 7.92
CA PRO A 121 9.17 -10.74 7.39
C PRO A 121 9.34 -9.62 8.42
N TYR A 122 8.32 -9.42 9.26
CA TYR A 122 8.34 -8.45 10.35
C TYR A 122 9.43 -8.78 11.39
N GLU A 123 9.61 -10.05 11.75
CA GLU A 123 10.67 -10.46 12.67
C GLU A 123 12.06 -10.27 12.06
N LEU A 124 12.24 -10.57 10.77
CA LEU A 124 13.52 -10.32 10.09
C LEU A 124 13.83 -8.83 9.93
N TRP A 125 12.80 -8.02 9.72
CA TRP A 125 12.95 -6.58 9.54
C TRP A 125 13.22 -5.86 10.85
N THR A 126 12.43 -6.15 11.89
CA THR A 126 12.41 -5.42 13.18
C THR A 126 13.12 -6.14 14.32
N SER A 127 13.58 -7.38 14.10
CA SER A 127 14.13 -8.28 15.13
C SER A 127 13.16 -8.58 16.28
N LYS A 128 11.86 -8.32 16.12
CA LYS A 128 10.82 -8.56 17.13
C LYS A 128 9.78 -9.53 16.60
N LYS A 129 9.39 -10.50 17.42
CA LYS A 129 8.28 -11.42 17.08
C LYS A 129 6.97 -10.65 17.04
N PRO A 130 6.21 -10.69 15.91
CA PRO A 130 4.91 -10.04 15.86
C PRO A 130 3.89 -10.81 16.70
N SER A 131 2.96 -10.08 17.32
CA SER A 131 1.69 -10.67 17.76
C SER A 131 0.71 -10.69 16.60
N ILE A 132 -0.09 -11.74 16.51
CA ILE A 132 -1.21 -11.86 15.55
C ILE A 132 -2.58 -11.91 16.25
N ARG A 133 -2.62 -11.81 17.59
CA ARG A 133 -3.85 -11.92 18.38
C ARG A 133 -4.85 -10.80 18.14
N HIS A 134 -4.38 -9.67 17.61
CA HIS A 134 -5.19 -8.51 17.31
C HIS A 134 -5.68 -8.49 15.85
N LEU A 135 -5.43 -9.56 15.08
CA LEU A 135 -5.92 -9.63 13.71
C LEU A 135 -7.42 -9.92 13.72
N HIS A 136 -8.17 -9.10 13.00
CA HIS A 136 -9.61 -9.21 12.82
C HIS A 136 -9.98 -9.33 11.34
N VAL A 137 -11.15 -9.91 11.07
CA VAL A 137 -11.73 -10.09 9.74
C VAL A 137 -11.97 -8.72 9.13
N TRP A 138 -11.31 -8.46 8.00
CA TRP A 138 -11.49 -7.18 7.30
C TRP A 138 -12.94 -7.00 6.86
N GLY A 139 -13.48 -5.82 7.13
CA GLY A 139 -14.83 -5.43 6.79
C GLY A 139 -15.93 -6.02 7.67
N CYS A 140 -15.58 -6.64 8.81
CA CYS A 140 -16.59 -7.04 9.80
C CYS A 140 -17.28 -5.82 10.43
N PRO A 141 -18.56 -5.97 10.82
CA PRO A 141 -19.22 -4.99 11.67
C PRO A 141 -18.55 -4.95 13.05
N ALA A 142 -18.45 -3.75 13.61
CA ALA A 142 -17.84 -3.50 14.91
C ALA A 142 -18.54 -2.36 15.64
N GLU A 143 -18.58 -2.46 16.97
CA GLU A 143 -18.95 -1.36 17.85
C GLU A 143 -17.68 -0.73 18.42
N ALA A 144 -17.37 0.49 17.98
CA ALA A 144 -16.12 1.15 18.36
C ALA A 144 -16.40 2.50 19.02
N ARG A 145 -15.52 2.91 19.94
CA ARG A 145 -15.64 4.19 20.65
C ARG A 145 -14.76 5.25 19.98
N PRO A 146 -15.32 6.16 19.17
CA PRO A 146 -14.58 7.31 18.66
C PRO A 146 -14.25 8.29 19.79
N TYR A 147 -13.17 9.05 19.64
CA TYR A 147 -12.85 10.11 20.59
C TYR A 147 -13.79 11.30 20.40
N LYS A 148 -14.61 11.58 21.41
CA LYS A 148 -15.49 12.75 21.45
C LYS A 148 -15.24 13.51 22.76
N PRO A 149 -14.60 14.69 22.71
CA PRO A 149 -14.20 15.42 23.92
C PRO A 149 -15.39 15.95 24.73
N ASN A 150 -16.56 16.13 24.11
CA ASN A 150 -17.74 16.74 24.73
C ASN A 150 -18.81 15.72 25.20
N GLU A 151 -18.45 14.43 25.36
CA GLU A 151 -19.37 13.38 25.84
C GLU A 151 -19.79 13.60 27.30
N LYS A 152 -21.10 13.59 27.56
CA LYS A 152 -21.66 13.56 28.93
C LYS A 152 -21.73 12.13 29.46
N LYS A 153 -21.89 11.99 30.79
CA LYS A 153 -21.75 10.70 31.51
C LYS A 153 -22.68 9.58 30.99
N LEU A 154 -23.88 9.94 30.50
CA LEU A 154 -24.92 9.01 30.04
C LEU A 154 -25.03 8.89 28.50
N ASP A 155 -24.21 9.61 27.73
CA ASP A 155 -24.31 9.56 26.27
C ASP A 155 -23.88 8.20 25.72
N SER A 156 -24.48 7.79 24.60
CA SER A 156 -24.01 6.61 23.86
C SER A 156 -22.58 6.83 23.37
N ARG A 157 -21.68 5.92 23.75
CA ARG A 157 -20.22 6.06 23.57
C ARG A 157 -19.69 5.27 22.37
N THR A 158 -20.46 4.33 21.87
CA THR A 158 -20.04 3.44 20.77
C THR A 158 -20.86 3.74 19.53
N VAL A 159 -20.20 3.63 18.38
CA VAL A 159 -20.82 3.74 17.06
C VAL A 159 -20.72 2.40 16.35
N SER A 160 -21.79 2.02 15.66
CA SER A 160 -21.76 0.88 14.74
C SER A 160 -20.99 1.29 13.49
N CYS A 161 -19.95 0.53 13.16
CA CYS A 161 -19.00 0.86 12.11
C CYS A 161 -18.42 -0.43 11.49
N TYR A 162 -17.60 -0.27 10.45
CA TYR A 162 -16.93 -1.37 9.80
C TYR A 162 -15.43 -1.31 10.04
N PHE A 163 -14.80 -2.44 10.34
CA PHE A 163 -13.35 -2.53 10.46
C PHE A 163 -12.68 -2.45 9.08
N VAL A 164 -11.77 -1.50 8.88
CA VAL A 164 -11.13 -1.26 7.57
C VAL A 164 -9.61 -1.39 7.58
N GLY A 165 -8.97 -1.57 8.75
CA GLY A 165 -7.56 -1.89 8.82
C GLY A 165 -6.87 -1.44 10.10
N TYR A 166 -5.54 -1.47 10.08
CA TYR A 166 -4.68 -1.16 11.22
C TYR A 166 -4.00 0.18 11.00
N TYR A 167 -3.75 0.92 12.08
CA TYR A 167 -3.00 2.15 12.00
C TYR A 167 -1.49 1.88 11.93
N GLU A 168 -0.78 2.66 11.11
CA GLU A 168 0.65 2.42 10.82
C GLU A 168 1.57 2.74 12.01
N ARG A 169 1.21 3.74 12.84
CA ARG A 169 2.09 4.29 13.89
C ARG A 169 1.62 4.02 15.33
N SER A 170 0.57 3.24 15.52
CA SER A 170 -0.05 2.98 16.82
C SER A 170 -0.69 1.60 16.83
N ARG A 171 -1.11 1.15 18.02
CA ARG A 171 -1.83 -0.11 18.21
C ARG A 171 -3.34 0.03 17.98
N GLY A 172 -3.78 1.13 17.37
CA GLY A 172 -5.18 1.39 17.09
C GLY A 172 -5.68 0.66 15.84
N PHE A 173 -6.99 0.47 15.80
CA PHE A 173 -7.73 0.01 14.64
C PHE A 173 -8.35 1.20 13.92
N LYS A 174 -8.52 1.05 12.61
CA LYS A 174 -9.19 2.02 11.76
C LYS A 174 -10.57 1.50 11.38
N PHE A 175 -11.57 2.35 11.56
CA PHE A 175 -12.97 2.05 11.31
C PHE A 175 -13.56 3.04 10.31
N TYR A 176 -14.58 2.57 9.60
CA TYR A 176 -15.43 3.39 8.74
C TYR A 176 -16.83 3.48 9.34
N ASP A 177 -17.29 4.70 9.61
CA ASP A 177 -18.66 4.98 10.03
C ASP A 177 -19.52 5.26 8.79
N PRO A 178 -20.50 4.40 8.46
CA PRO A 178 -21.39 4.64 7.32
C PRO A 178 -22.32 5.84 7.50
N SER A 179 -22.60 6.25 8.75
CA SER A 179 -23.50 7.35 9.10
C SER A 179 -22.87 8.70 8.79
N THR A 180 -21.60 8.88 9.16
CA THR A 180 -20.84 10.12 8.90
C THR A 180 -20.02 10.05 7.62
N ARG A 181 -19.92 8.86 6.99
CA ARG A 181 -19.06 8.57 5.82
C ARG A 181 -17.60 8.95 6.07
N SER A 182 -17.12 8.77 7.29
CA SER A 182 -15.77 9.15 7.69
C SER A 182 -15.03 7.99 8.33
N PHE A 183 -13.70 8.09 8.32
CA PHE A 183 -12.84 7.19 9.08
C PHE A 183 -12.57 7.74 10.47
N PHE A 184 -12.40 6.84 11.43
CA PHE A 184 -11.88 7.19 12.74
C PHE A 184 -11.01 6.05 13.28
N GLU A 185 -10.24 6.38 14.31
CA GLU A 185 -9.24 5.48 14.89
C GLU A 185 -9.51 5.31 16.38
N THR A 186 -9.45 4.07 16.85
CA THR A 186 -9.58 3.76 18.27
C THR A 186 -8.99 2.38 18.58
N GLY A 187 -8.50 2.21 19.81
CA GLY A 187 -8.11 0.90 20.33
C GLY A 187 -9.27 0.15 21.02
N ASN A 188 -10.35 0.87 21.33
CA ASN A 188 -11.49 0.32 22.08
C ASN A 188 -12.63 0.00 21.13
N ALA A 189 -12.70 -1.26 20.73
CA ALA A 189 -13.74 -1.76 19.84
C ALA A 189 -14.12 -3.20 20.20
N LYS A 190 -15.39 -3.54 19.92
CA LYS A 190 -15.92 -4.89 19.95
C LYS A 190 -16.20 -5.31 18.51
N PHE A 191 -15.51 -6.35 18.06
CA PHE A 191 -15.68 -6.90 16.72
C PHE A 191 -16.79 -7.95 16.73
N ILE A 192 -17.64 -7.91 15.71
CA ILE A 192 -18.77 -8.84 15.55
C ILE A 192 -18.47 -9.69 14.32
N GLU A 193 -17.61 -10.69 14.51
CA GLU A 193 -17.07 -11.53 13.43
C GLU A 193 -17.91 -12.78 13.19
N ASP A 194 -18.62 -13.25 14.22
CA ASP A 194 -19.44 -14.47 14.21
C ASP A 194 -20.82 -14.30 13.57
N VAL A 195 -21.04 -13.22 12.80
CA VAL A 195 -22.27 -13.10 11.99
C VAL A 195 -22.14 -14.07 10.84
N GLU A 196 -22.57 -15.32 11.07
CA GLU A 196 -22.83 -16.28 10.01
C GLU A 196 -23.63 -15.61 8.91
N LEU A 197 -23.19 -15.86 7.68
CA LEU A 197 -23.73 -15.31 6.45
C LEU A 197 -25.08 -15.97 6.10
N SER A 198 -26.01 -16.07 7.06
CA SER A 198 -27.32 -16.71 6.86
C SER A 198 -28.29 -15.89 6.02
N GLU A 199 -27.94 -14.65 5.66
CA GLU A 199 -28.81 -13.75 4.87
C GLU A 199 -28.05 -13.05 3.71
N ARG A 200 -27.19 -13.77 2.98
CA ARG A 200 -26.68 -13.21 1.71
C ARG A 200 -27.73 -13.35 0.60
N GLU A 201 -28.37 -12.23 0.28
CA GLU A 201 -28.87 -11.93 -1.07
C GLU A 201 -27.81 -12.32 -2.13
N PRO A 202 -28.21 -12.81 -3.31
CA PRO A 202 -27.34 -13.54 -4.21
C PRO A 202 -26.12 -12.70 -4.61
N LEU A 203 -24.95 -13.33 -4.47
CA LEU A 203 -23.65 -12.87 -4.94
C LEU A 203 -23.80 -12.00 -6.19
N ARG A 204 -23.30 -10.76 -6.15
CA ARG A 204 -23.07 -10.00 -7.39
C ARG A 204 -22.30 -10.92 -8.33
N LYS A 205 -22.92 -11.31 -9.46
CA LYS A 205 -22.25 -12.07 -10.51
C LYS A 205 -20.97 -11.32 -10.87
N VAL A 206 -19.83 -11.84 -10.43
CA VAL A 206 -18.53 -11.40 -10.94
C VAL A 206 -18.49 -11.91 -12.37
N SER A 207 -18.80 -11.04 -13.32
CA SER A 207 -18.51 -11.29 -14.74
C SER A 207 -17.00 -11.31 -14.88
N VAL A 208 -16.41 -12.50 -14.83
CA VAL A 208 -15.03 -12.71 -15.20
C VAL A 208 -14.93 -12.48 -16.70
N GLN A 209 -14.63 -11.24 -17.10
CA GLN A 209 -14.14 -10.99 -18.46
C GLN A 209 -12.74 -11.62 -18.51
N PRO A 210 -12.45 -12.53 -19.46
CA PRO A 210 -11.08 -12.92 -19.75
C PRO A 210 -10.33 -11.64 -20.10
N ILE A 211 -9.16 -11.43 -19.50
CA ILE A 211 -8.26 -10.38 -19.95
C ILE A 211 -7.80 -10.80 -21.33
N ILE A 212 -8.41 -10.24 -22.37
CA ILE A 212 -7.88 -10.28 -23.73
C ILE A 212 -6.52 -9.57 -23.65
N GLU A 213 -5.47 -10.30 -24.00
CA GLU A 213 -4.17 -9.72 -24.34
C GLU A 213 -4.43 -8.70 -25.45
N ILE A 214 -4.25 -7.41 -25.17
CA ILE A 214 -4.23 -6.39 -26.21
C ILE A 214 -2.78 -5.99 -26.42
N GLU A 215 -2.32 -6.46 -27.58
CA GLU A 215 -1.25 -6.05 -28.48
C GLU A 215 -0.47 -4.76 -28.20
N ASP A 216 0.80 -4.84 -28.63
CA ASP A 216 1.85 -3.83 -28.68
C ASP A 216 1.35 -2.42 -29.00
N THR A 217 1.73 -1.45 -28.16
CA THR A 217 1.64 -0.03 -28.49
C THR A 217 2.95 0.37 -29.19
N PRO A 218 2.90 1.12 -30.31
CA PRO A 218 4.03 1.31 -31.22
C PRO A 218 5.19 2.08 -30.58
N GLU A 219 6.39 1.70 -30.97
CA GLU A 219 7.65 2.35 -30.65
C GLU A 219 7.62 3.84 -31.06
N ILE A 220 7.88 4.73 -30.11
CA ILE A 220 8.26 6.11 -30.41
C ILE A 220 9.75 6.09 -30.75
N PRO A 221 10.20 6.64 -31.89
CA PRO A 221 11.62 6.63 -32.24
C PRO A 221 12.44 7.41 -31.20
N LEU A 222 13.48 6.76 -30.67
CA LEU A 222 14.52 7.36 -29.86
C LEU A 222 15.28 8.41 -30.69
N THR A 223 15.06 9.69 -30.42
CA THR A 223 16.00 10.72 -30.85
C THR A 223 17.26 10.59 -30.01
N VAL A 224 18.34 10.14 -30.67
CA VAL A 224 19.69 10.02 -30.11
C VAL A 224 20.11 11.37 -29.53
N MET A 225 20.26 11.46 -28.21
CA MET A 225 20.97 12.57 -27.58
C MET A 225 22.46 12.30 -27.70
N GLU A 226 23.14 13.05 -28.58
CA GLU A 226 24.60 13.07 -28.65
C GLU A 226 25.21 13.58 -27.33
N PRO A 227 26.39 13.08 -26.92
CA PRO A 227 27.02 13.49 -25.68
C PRO A 227 27.49 14.94 -25.76
N VAL A 228 27.06 15.75 -24.79
CA VAL A 228 27.51 17.13 -24.57
C VAL A 228 29.01 17.12 -24.30
N GLN A 229 29.77 17.82 -25.15
CA GLN A 229 31.20 18.12 -24.96
C GLN A 229 31.34 19.15 -23.82
N VAL A 230 32.08 18.78 -22.77
CA VAL A 230 32.47 19.69 -21.69
C VAL A 230 33.54 20.64 -22.23
N HIS A 231 33.23 21.93 -22.33
CA HIS A 231 34.24 22.98 -22.54
C HIS A 231 34.72 23.49 -21.17
N GLU A 232 36.04 23.49 -20.99
CA GLU A 232 36.75 24.05 -19.84
C GLU A 232 36.52 25.57 -19.75
N GLU A 233 36.14 26.06 -18.57
CA GLU A 233 36.08 27.50 -18.27
C GLU A 233 37.49 28.10 -18.25
N VAL A 234 37.82 28.92 -19.26
CA VAL A 234 38.97 29.81 -19.20
C VAL A 234 38.58 31.07 -18.43
N THR A 235 39.17 31.22 -17.25
CA THR A 235 39.11 32.41 -16.40
C THR A 235 39.68 33.63 -17.15
N GLN A 236 38.84 34.64 -17.44
CA GLN A 236 39.32 35.95 -17.88
C GLN A 236 39.50 36.88 -16.67
N LYS A 237 40.70 37.45 -16.53
CA LYS A 237 41.03 38.52 -15.58
C LYS A 237 40.35 39.84 -15.97
N PRO A 238 40.04 40.72 -15.01
CA PRO A 238 39.43 42.02 -15.30
C PRO A 238 40.44 42.99 -15.93
N GLN A 239 40.03 43.70 -16.99
CA GLN A 239 40.73 44.88 -17.49
C GLN A 239 40.27 46.11 -16.70
N GLU A 240 41.21 46.80 -16.05
CA GLU A 240 41.02 48.14 -15.51
C GLU A 240 40.99 49.17 -16.66
N LEU A 241 40.06 50.12 -16.56
CA LEU A 241 39.96 51.29 -17.43
C LEU A 241 40.36 52.51 -16.58
N GLN A 242 41.46 53.18 -16.91
CA GLN A 242 41.49 54.58 -17.40
C GLN A 242 42.84 55.29 -17.17
N VAL A 243 43.16 56.08 -18.20
CA VAL A 243 44.11 57.21 -18.38
C VAL A 243 45.59 56.92 -18.51
#